data_AF-A0A936PBB4-F1
#
_entry.id   AF-A0A936PBB4-F1
#
_cell.length_a   1.000
_cell.length_b   1.000
_cell.length_c   1.000
_cell.angle_alpha   90.00
_cell.angle_beta   90.00
_cell.angle_gamma   90.00
#
_symmetry.space_group_name_H-M   'P 1'
#
loop_
_entity.id
_entity.type
_entity.pdbx_description
1 polymer ?
#
loop_
_entity_poly.entity_id
_entity_poly.type
_entity_poly.pdbx_seq_one_letter_code
_entity_poly.pdbx_strand_id
1 'polypeptide(L)'
;MPWLLLGMLAIALLLQGCGTPYATMRNSLGEEVMLLGHDPVAYFTVGKPTYGDPAIKSALPERTYYFASAANKRLFDTAPEKYEPQYGGFCASGAAFALKLGSDPTEFEIVGGKLYIFGDILGHQAWSIDPAWNIRHGDEVWAEARDVGWRWQSLKRYASKVAWYKNSADIRRDWEAKFPGRAPAAYDPGGMLTNLFLKGPGWRAREGFGQPVVGFVGEDACPPACAGRHSRRFGENTP
;
A
#
# COMPACT_ATOMS: atom_id res chain seq x y z
N MET A 1 -44.03 6.91 8.55
CA MET A 1 -42.78 7.64 8.27
C MET A 1 -41.50 7.16 8.98
N PRO A 2 -41.47 6.53 10.18
CA PRO A 2 -40.19 6.21 10.84
C PRO A 2 -39.42 5.05 10.19
N TRP A 3 -40.12 4.13 9.50
CA TRP A 3 -39.53 3.00 8.78
C TRP A 3 -38.72 3.41 7.55
N LEU A 4 -39.08 4.51 6.88
CA LEU A 4 -38.32 5.05 5.75
C LEU A 4 -37.02 5.72 6.22
N LEU A 5 -37.04 6.40 7.37
CA LEU A 5 -35.85 6.99 7.98
C LEU A 5 -34.90 5.91 8.55
N LEU A 6 -35.43 4.86 9.19
CA LEU A 6 -34.64 3.71 9.64
C LEU A 6 -34.03 2.92 8.46
N GLY A 7 -34.77 2.77 7.35
CA GLY A 7 -34.27 2.16 6.11
C GLY A 7 -33.16 3.00 5.47
N MET A 8 -33.31 4.32 5.41
CA MET A 8 -32.25 5.21 4.92
C MET A 8 -31.03 5.27 5.84
N LEU A 9 -31.20 5.20 7.17
CA LEU A 9 -30.08 5.13 8.11
C LEU A 9 -29.33 3.79 8.01
N ALA A 10 -30.04 2.68 7.83
CA ALA A 10 -29.44 1.37 7.61
C ALA A 10 -28.69 1.30 6.27
N ILE A 11 -29.21 1.91 5.20
CA ILE A 11 -28.51 2.05 3.92
C ILE A 11 -27.30 2.98 4.05
N ALA A 12 -27.39 4.09 4.80
CA ALA A 12 -26.26 4.98 5.06
C ALA A 12 -25.16 4.30 5.91
N LEU A 13 -25.54 3.45 6.88
CA LEU A 13 -24.61 2.62 7.66
C LEU A 13 -23.99 1.49 6.82
N LEU A 14 -24.74 0.93 5.86
CA LEU A 14 -24.20 -0.04 4.88
C LEU A 14 -23.22 0.63 3.89
N LEU A 15 -23.42 1.92 3.58
CA LEU A 15 -22.49 2.73 2.77
C LEU A 15 -21.20 3.08 3.53
N GLN A 16 -21.15 2.95 4.86
CA GLN A 16 -19.89 3.03 5.63
C GLN A 16 -18.99 1.80 5.43
N GLY A 17 -19.46 0.76 4.73
CA GLY A 17 -18.69 -0.43 4.37
C GLY A 17 -17.77 -0.28 3.15
N CYS A 18 -17.54 0.94 2.64
CA CYS A 18 -16.79 1.18 1.38
C CYS A 18 -15.25 1.04 1.47
N GLY A 19 -14.73 0.49 2.57
CA GLY A 19 -13.29 0.28 2.82
C GLY A 19 -12.63 1.47 3.52
N THR A 20 -11.41 1.27 4.00
CA THR A 20 -10.64 2.28 4.75
C THR A 20 -10.05 3.36 3.82
N PRO A 21 -9.89 4.61 4.31
CA PRO A 21 -9.25 5.68 3.55
C PRO A 21 -7.71 5.57 3.54
N TYR A 22 -7.14 4.74 4.43
CA TYR A 22 -5.74 4.38 4.51
C TYR A 22 -5.54 2.91 4.13
N ALA A 23 -4.33 2.55 3.71
CA ALA A 23 -4.00 1.18 3.35
C ALA A 23 -3.75 0.30 4.59
N THR A 24 -4.76 0.20 5.46
CA THR A 24 -4.74 -0.57 6.70
C THR A 24 -5.36 -1.95 6.54
N MET A 25 -4.86 -2.88 7.35
CA MET A 25 -5.49 -4.17 7.58
C MET A 25 -5.88 -4.31 9.03
N ARG A 26 -7.12 -4.74 9.26
CA ARG A 26 -7.60 -5.03 10.61
C ARG A 26 -6.97 -6.33 11.14
N ASN A 27 -6.27 -6.26 12.27
CA ASN A 27 -5.72 -7.44 12.93
C ASN A 27 -6.74 -8.11 13.88
N SER A 28 -6.34 -9.21 14.52
CA SER A 28 -7.17 -9.96 15.49
C SER A 28 -7.52 -9.16 16.75
N LEU A 29 -6.71 -8.16 17.11
CA LEU A 29 -6.95 -7.22 18.21
C LEU A 29 -7.94 -6.10 17.81
N GLY A 30 -8.37 -6.08 16.54
CA GLY A 30 -9.27 -5.08 16.01
C GLY A 30 -8.61 -3.75 15.62
N GLU A 31 -7.29 -3.73 15.51
CA GLU A 31 -6.48 -2.56 15.16
C GLU A 31 -6.32 -2.46 13.64
N GLU A 32 -6.46 -1.24 13.11
CA GLU A 32 -6.22 -0.92 11.70
C GLU A 32 -4.72 -0.71 11.46
N VAL A 33 -3.98 -1.76 11.09
CA VAL A 33 -2.51 -1.73 11.04
C VAL A 33 -2.01 -1.24 9.68
N MET A 34 -1.12 -0.25 9.69
CA MET A 34 -0.43 0.24 8.50
C MET A 34 0.78 -0.60 8.14
N LEU A 35 1.15 -0.60 6.85
CA LEU A 35 2.37 -1.22 6.33
C LEU A 35 2.55 -2.70 6.72
N LEU A 36 1.45 -3.40 6.99
CA LEU A 36 1.45 -4.76 7.53
C LEU A 36 2.32 -4.92 8.78
N GLY A 37 2.40 -3.88 9.61
CA GLY A 37 3.19 -3.87 10.84
C GLY A 37 4.69 -3.64 10.65
N HIS A 38 5.11 -3.19 9.46
CA HIS A 38 6.48 -2.69 9.26
C HIS A 38 6.63 -1.29 9.87
N ASP A 39 7.82 -1.04 10.43
CA ASP A 39 8.19 0.21 11.05
C ASP A 39 8.36 1.32 10.00
N PRO A 40 7.52 2.38 10.00
CA PRO A 40 7.59 3.45 9.01
C PRO A 40 8.90 4.26 9.09
N VAL A 41 9.55 4.31 10.25
CA VAL A 41 10.81 5.03 10.46
C VAL A 41 11.99 4.21 9.91
N ALA A 42 11.91 2.88 9.96
CA ALA A 42 12.99 1.99 9.51
C ALA A 42 13.30 2.13 8.01
N TYR A 43 12.32 2.53 7.19
CA TYR A 43 12.54 2.85 5.77
C TYR A 43 13.54 3.99 5.56
N PHE A 44 13.62 4.93 6.51
CA PHE A 44 14.50 6.10 6.44
C PHE A 44 15.82 5.88 7.18
N THR A 45 15.80 5.13 8.29
CA THR A 45 16.99 4.97 9.15
C THR A 45 17.83 3.77 8.75
N VAL A 46 17.21 2.61 8.51
CA VAL A 46 17.89 1.36 8.12
C VAL A 46 17.83 1.16 6.61
N GLY A 47 16.90 1.84 5.92
CA GLY A 47 16.75 1.75 4.47
C GLY A 47 16.10 0.44 4.01
N LYS A 48 15.44 -0.33 4.88
CA LYS A 48 14.77 -1.56 4.48
C LYS A 48 13.50 -1.80 5.30
N PRO A 49 12.51 -2.53 4.75
CA PRO A 49 11.33 -2.91 5.49
C PRO A 49 11.77 -3.71 6.71
N THR A 50 11.36 -3.27 7.89
CA THR A 50 11.73 -3.90 9.17
C THR A 50 10.45 -4.05 9.98
N TYR A 51 10.18 -5.25 10.47
CA TYR A 51 9.01 -5.49 11.31
C TYR A 51 9.08 -4.70 12.62
N GLY A 52 7.94 -4.12 13.01
CA GLY A 52 7.76 -3.54 14.32
C GLY A 52 7.25 -4.56 15.34
N ASP A 53 7.42 -4.23 16.61
CA ASP A 53 6.82 -4.96 17.72
C ASP A 53 5.42 -4.39 18.01
N PRO A 54 4.33 -5.20 17.98
CA PRO A 54 2.99 -4.74 18.34
C PRO A 54 2.87 -4.13 19.74
N ALA A 55 3.80 -4.43 20.66
CA ALA A 55 3.88 -3.78 21.97
C ALA A 55 4.44 -2.34 21.90
N ILE A 56 5.20 -2.02 20.86
CA ILE A 56 5.78 -0.69 20.63
C ILE A 56 4.99 -0.03 19.49
N LYS A 57 3.87 0.63 19.83
CA LYS A 57 2.93 1.16 18.84
C LYS A 57 2.44 2.57 19.11
N SER A 58 2.02 3.24 18.04
CA SER A 58 1.32 4.53 18.09
C SER A 58 0.05 4.44 17.26
N ALA A 59 -1.05 4.98 17.79
CA ALA A 59 -2.34 5.01 17.13
C ALA A 59 -2.67 6.43 16.68
N LEU A 60 -3.07 6.57 15.42
CA LEU A 60 -3.69 7.75 14.85
C LEU A 60 -5.13 7.40 14.43
N PRO A 61 -5.98 8.37 14.10
CA PRO A 61 -7.30 8.07 13.57
C PRO A 61 -7.24 7.10 12.39
N GLU A 62 -7.95 5.98 12.53
CA GLU A 62 -8.07 4.90 11.54
C GLU A 62 -6.76 4.20 11.15
N ARG A 63 -5.67 4.37 11.91
CA ARG A 63 -4.39 3.72 11.59
C ARG A 63 -3.47 3.55 12.79
N THR A 64 -2.85 2.39 12.87
CA THR A 64 -1.91 1.98 13.92
C THR A 64 -0.57 1.65 13.28
N TYR A 65 0.50 2.15 13.87
CA TYR A 65 1.87 1.91 13.46
C TYR A 65 2.63 1.15 14.54
N TYR A 66 3.43 0.16 14.12
CA TYR A 66 4.34 -0.59 14.99
C TYR A 66 5.77 -0.18 14.74
N PHE A 67 6.62 -0.30 15.76
CA PHE A 67 8.01 0.15 15.69
C PHE A 67 8.97 -0.94 16.13
N ALA A 68 10.09 -1.07 15.43
CA ALA A 68 11.16 -2.00 15.76
C ALA A 68 11.92 -1.58 17.03
N SER A 69 11.77 -0.33 17.47
CA SER A 69 12.37 0.17 18.69
C SER A 69 11.59 1.35 19.29
N ALA A 70 11.75 1.56 20.60
CA ALA A 70 11.21 2.74 21.28
C ALA A 70 11.83 4.07 20.76
N ALA A 71 13.03 4.03 20.18
CA ALA A 71 13.65 5.19 19.55
C ALA A 71 12.92 5.58 18.26
N ASN A 72 12.59 4.60 17.40
CA ASN A 72 11.80 4.82 16.19
C ASN A 72 10.41 5.34 16.53
N LYS A 73 9.74 4.76 17.53
CA LYS A 73 8.46 5.28 18.04
C LYS A 73 8.55 6.77 18.40
N ARG A 74 9.57 7.17 19.16
CA ARG A 74 9.78 8.58 19.55
C ARG A 74 9.99 9.49 18.35
N LEU A 75 10.73 9.05 17.33
CA LEU A 75 10.91 9.81 16.09
C LEU A 75 9.57 10.00 15.37
N PHE A 76 8.78 8.93 15.25
CA PHE A 76 7.46 9.00 14.64
C PHE A 76 6.53 9.93 15.41
N ASP A 77 6.40 9.77 16.73
CA ASP A 77 5.50 10.58 17.56
C ASP A 77 5.83 12.09 17.50
N THR A 78 7.10 12.43 17.23
CA THR A 78 7.55 13.83 17.12
C THR A 78 7.13 14.47 15.79
N ALA A 79 7.13 13.70 14.69
CA ALA A 79 6.82 14.20 13.36
C ALA A 79 6.21 13.10 12.47
N PRO A 80 4.96 12.66 12.73
CA PRO A 80 4.34 11.56 12.01
C PRO A 80 4.34 11.78 10.50
N GLU A 81 4.05 13.00 10.05
CA GLU A 81 3.93 13.41 8.65
C GLU A 81 5.19 13.19 7.81
N LYS A 82 6.36 13.10 8.46
CA LYS A 82 7.63 12.77 7.82
C LYS A 82 7.74 11.29 7.45
N TYR A 83 7.11 10.43 8.24
CA TYR A 83 7.28 8.98 8.19
C TYR A 83 6.04 8.26 7.64
N GLU A 84 4.86 8.90 7.67
CA GLU A 84 3.67 8.34 7.03
C GLU A 84 3.88 8.17 5.52
N PRO A 85 3.48 7.01 4.95
CA PRO A 85 3.58 6.81 3.52
C PRO A 85 2.66 7.78 2.77
N GLN A 86 3.14 8.28 1.64
CA GLN A 86 2.34 9.10 0.74
C GLN A 86 1.14 8.31 0.23
N TYR A 87 0.11 9.06 -0.21
CA TYR A 87 -1.10 8.49 -0.76
C TYR A 87 -1.78 7.46 0.15
N GLY A 88 -1.73 7.71 1.46
CA GLY A 88 -2.37 6.86 2.48
C GLY A 88 -1.80 5.43 2.54
N GLY A 89 -0.62 5.19 1.96
CA GLY A 89 0.00 3.87 1.87
C GLY A 89 -0.46 3.02 0.68
N PHE A 90 -1.41 3.48 -0.14
CA PHE A 90 -1.79 2.77 -1.36
C PHE A 90 -0.69 2.89 -2.43
N CYS A 91 -0.76 2.04 -3.46
CA CYS A 91 0.18 2.05 -4.57
C CYS A 91 0.36 3.47 -5.17
N ALA A 92 1.55 4.03 -5.04
CA ALA A 92 1.85 5.39 -5.49
C ALA A 92 1.69 5.56 -7.01
N SER A 93 1.97 4.52 -7.81
CA SER A 93 1.70 4.52 -9.26
C SER A 93 0.21 4.50 -9.58
N GLY A 94 -0.60 3.86 -8.72
CA GLY A 94 -2.06 3.91 -8.81
C GLY A 94 -2.62 5.28 -8.43
N ALA A 95 -1.98 5.95 -7.46
CA ALA A 95 -2.36 7.29 -7.00
C ALA A 95 -2.28 8.34 -8.11
N ALA A 96 -1.38 8.18 -9.09
CA ALA A 96 -1.32 9.03 -10.30
C ALA A 96 -2.61 9.00 -11.15
N PHE A 97 -3.48 8.01 -10.94
CA PHE A 97 -4.79 7.87 -11.57
C PHE A 97 -5.95 7.99 -10.55
N ALA A 98 -5.64 8.43 -9.33
CA ALA A 98 -6.52 8.40 -8.16
C ALA A 98 -7.13 7.01 -7.86
N LEU A 99 -6.45 5.94 -8.27
CA LEU A 99 -6.80 4.56 -7.92
C LEU A 99 -6.16 4.18 -6.59
N LYS A 100 -6.97 3.67 -5.67
CA LYS A 100 -6.50 3.08 -4.41
C LYS A 100 -6.32 1.56 -4.63
N LEU A 101 -5.12 1.17 -5.04
CA LEU A 101 -4.70 -0.23 -5.26
C LEU A 101 -3.83 -0.71 -4.10
N GLY A 102 -3.47 -2.00 -4.07
CA GLY A 102 -2.77 -2.65 -2.96
C GLY A 102 -1.52 -1.93 -2.42
N SER A 103 -0.99 -2.46 -1.32
CA SER A 103 0.12 -1.89 -0.54
C SER A 103 1.05 -3.01 -0.09
N ASP A 104 2.12 -3.26 -0.85
CA ASP A 104 3.19 -4.17 -0.48
C ASP A 104 4.32 -3.36 0.18
N PRO A 105 4.46 -3.42 1.53
CA PRO A 105 5.47 -2.65 2.26
C PRO A 105 6.92 -3.05 1.91
N THR A 106 7.13 -4.11 1.12
CA THR A 106 8.45 -4.51 0.63
C THR A 106 8.83 -3.84 -0.69
N GLU A 107 7.86 -3.26 -1.40
CA GLU A 107 8.05 -2.47 -2.60
C GLU A 107 7.86 -0.99 -2.25
N PHE A 108 8.97 -0.26 -2.10
CA PHE A 108 8.95 1.13 -1.67
C PHE A 108 10.08 1.93 -2.30
N GLU A 109 9.92 3.25 -2.28
CA GLU A 109 10.95 4.22 -2.63
C GLU A 109 10.91 5.41 -1.65
N ILE A 110 12.09 5.98 -1.36
CA ILE A 110 12.20 7.28 -0.67
C ILE A 110 12.59 8.33 -1.69
N VAL A 111 11.67 9.25 -2.02
CA VAL A 111 11.92 10.33 -2.98
C VAL A 111 11.62 11.67 -2.32
N GLY A 112 12.59 12.59 -2.35
CA GLY A 112 12.42 13.92 -1.74
C GLY A 112 12.13 13.87 -0.23
N GLY A 113 12.62 12.85 0.47
CA GLY A 113 12.37 12.66 1.90
C GLY A 113 10.96 12.14 2.24
N LYS A 114 10.21 11.63 1.26
CA LYS A 114 8.88 11.05 1.44
C LYS A 114 8.87 9.56 1.09
N LEU A 115 8.12 8.78 1.85
CA LEU A 115 7.94 7.34 1.64
C LEU A 115 6.82 7.06 0.65
N TYR A 116 7.11 6.34 -0.43
CA TYR A 116 6.13 5.85 -1.40
C TYR A 116 6.09 4.33 -1.34
N ILE A 117 4.87 3.77 -1.25
CA ILE A 117 4.63 2.33 -1.22
C ILE A 117 3.97 1.91 -2.54
N PHE A 118 4.29 0.72 -3.03
CA PHE A 118 3.71 0.16 -4.24
C PHE A 118 2.88 -1.08 -3.91
N GLY A 119 1.85 -1.36 -4.71
CA GLY A 119 1.00 -2.53 -4.47
C GLY A 119 1.66 -3.85 -4.84
N ASP A 120 2.64 -3.81 -5.72
CA ASP A 120 3.42 -4.94 -6.19
C ASP A 120 4.63 -4.44 -7.01
N ILE A 121 5.44 -5.40 -7.47
CA ILE A 121 6.60 -5.15 -8.32
C ILE A 121 6.24 -4.45 -9.63
N LEU A 122 5.04 -4.66 -10.20
CA LEU A 122 4.62 -3.99 -11.43
C LEU A 122 4.25 -2.53 -11.16
N GLY A 123 3.61 -2.24 -10.02
CA GLY A 123 3.40 -0.89 -9.54
C GLY A 123 4.73 -0.16 -9.38
N HIS A 124 5.72 -0.81 -8.79
CA HIS A 124 7.07 -0.24 -8.66
C HIS A 124 7.78 -0.08 -10.02
N GLN A 125 7.65 -1.03 -10.94
CA GLN A 125 8.16 -0.88 -12.31
C GLN A 125 7.50 0.30 -13.03
N ALA A 126 6.18 0.45 -12.94
CA ALA A 126 5.46 1.59 -13.51
C ALA A 126 5.96 2.92 -12.95
N TRP A 127 6.25 2.98 -11.65
CA TRP A 127 6.85 4.15 -11.00
C TRP A 127 8.21 4.50 -11.60
N SER A 128 9.09 3.51 -11.73
CA SER A 128 10.47 3.68 -12.21
C SER A 128 10.58 4.24 -13.64
N ILE A 129 9.50 4.16 -14.43
CA ILE A 129 9.46 4.79 -15.75
C ILE A 129 9.64 6.31 -15.61
N ASP A 130 8.93 6.96 -14.69
CA ASP A 130 9.06 8.39 -14.43
C ASP A 130 8.49 8.75 -13.06
N PRO A 131 9.31 8.72 -11.99
CA PRO A 131 8.86 9.07 -10.64
C PRO A 131 8.28 10.48 -10.55
N ALA A 132 8.86 11.45 -11.27
CA ALA A 132 8.40 12.83 -11.23
C ALA A 132 7.02 12.99 -11.89
N TRP A 133 6.76 12.25 -12.97
CA TRP A 133 5.43 12.18 -13.59
C TRP A 133 4.39 11.58 -12.64
N ASN A 134 4.73 10.50 -11.93
CA ASN A 134 3.81 9.86 -10.99
C ASN A 134 3.49 10.80 -9.81
N ILE A 135 4.50 11.44 -9.22
CA ILE A 135 4.32 12.40 -8.12
C ILE A 135 3.43 13.55 -8.55
N ARG A 136 3.72 14.19 -9.70
CA ARG A 136 2.95 15.33 -10.18
C ARG A 136 1.48 15.01 -10.38
N HIS A 137 1.16 13.94 -11.11
CA HIS A 137 -0.24 13.58 -11.35
C HIS A 137 -0.90 13.03 -10.07
N GLY A 138 -0.17 12.30 -9.24
CA GLY A 138 -0.65 11.84 -7.94
C GLY A 138 -1.06 13.02 -7.07
N ASP A 139 -0.19 14.00 -6.91
CA ASP A 139 -0.47 15.21 -6.12
C ASP A 139 -1.62 16.03 -6.71
N GLU A 140 -1.75 16.07 -8.04
CA GLU A 140 -2.84 16.76 -8.74
C GLU A 140 -4.23 16.18 -8.40
N VAL A 141 -4.38 14.84 -8.39
CA VAL A 141 -5.68 14.21 -8.23
C VAL A 141 -5.95 13.63 -6.84
N TRP A 142 -4.94 13.47 -5.97
CA TRP A 142 -5.10 12.75 -4.70
C TRP A 142 -6.11 13.38 -3.74
N ALA A 143 -6.30 14.70 -3.79
CA ALA A 143 -7.25 15.41 -2.93
C ALA A 143 -8.67 14.85 -3.00
N GLU A 144 -9.08 14.33 -4.15
CA GLU A 144 -10.41 13.72 -4.30
C GLU A 144 -10.53 12.33 -3.65
N ALA A 145 -9.40 11.64 -3.49
CA ALA A 145 -9.32 10.24 -3.08
C ALA A 145 -9.01 10.12 -1.60
N ARG A 146 -8.33 11.11 -1.02
CA ARG A 146 -7.74 11.08 0.33
C ARG A 146 -8.66 10.46 1.37
N ASP A 147 -9.86 11.02 1.53
CA ASP A 147 -10.78 10.69 2.61
C ASP A 147 -11.90 9.71 2.16
N VAL A 148 -11.74 9.10 0.99
CA VAL A 148 -12.71 8.17 0.40
C VAL A 148 -12.24 6.74 0.57
N GLY A 149 -13.13 5.85 1.00
CA GLY A 149 -12.84 4.42 1.11
C GLY A 149 -12.33 3.81 -0.20
N TRP A 150 -11.30 2.97 -0.11
CA TRP A 150 -10.55 2.51 -1.28
C TRP A 150 -11.39 1.78 -2.34
N ARG A 151 -12.41 1.00 -1.95
CA ARG A 151 -13.24 0.27 -2.91
C ARG A 151 -14.06 1.24 -3.75
N TRP A 152 -14.71 2.20 -3.07
CA TRP A 152 -15.55 3.17 -3.75
C TRP A 152 -14.72 4.07 -4.66
N GLN A 153 -13.59 4.58 -4.17
CA GLN A 153 -12.70 5.42 -4.95
C GLN A 153 -12.19 4.69 -6.19
N SER A 154 -11.73 3.44 -6.04
CA SER A 154 -11.24 2.66 -7.18
C SER A 154 -12.35 2.33 -8.18
N LEU A 155 -13.54 1.95 -7.72
CA LEU A 155 -14.69 1.72 -8.60
C LEU A 155 -15.05 2.98 -9.41
N LYS A 156 -15.11 4.14 -8.74
CA LYS A 156 -15.34 5.44 -9.39
C LYS A 156 -14.33 5.69 -10.51
N ARG A 157 -13.03 5.43 -10.27
CA ARG A 157 -11.97 5.65 -11.26
C ARG A 157 -11.87 4.60 -12.35
N TYR A 158 -12.34 3.38 -12.11
CA TYR A 158 -12.55 2.42 -13.20
C TYR A 158 -13.68 2.85 -14.13
N ALA A 159 -14.76 3.44 -13.60
CA ALA A 159 -15.87 3.96 -14.39
C ALA A 159 -15.54 5.30 -15.08
N SER A 160 -14.72 6.15 -14.45
CA SER A 160 -14.34 7.47 -14.95
C SER A 160 -12.83 7.69 -14.83
N LYS A 161 -12.12 7.31 -15.90
CA LYS A 161 -10.67 7.41 -16.00
C LYS A 161 -10.22 8.87 -16.20
N VAL A 162 -9.07 9.22 -15.63
CA VAL A 162 -8.38 10.49 -15.93
C VAL A 162 -7.92 10.54 -17.39
N ALA A 163 -7.71 11.74 -17.92
CA ALA A 163 -7.31 11.93 -19.33
C ALA A 163 -5.98 11.26 -19.69
N TRP A 164 -5.07 11.12 -18.72
CA TRP A 164 -3.76 10.48 -18.90
C TRP A 164 -3.72 9.01 -18.44
N TYR A 165 -4.87 8.36 -18.29
CA TYR A 165 -4.94 6.97 -17.83
C TYR A 165 -4.14 6.03 -18.73
N LYS A 166 -3.36 5.15 -18.12
CA LYS A 166 -2.63 4.07 -18.82
C LYS A 166 -3.09 2.72 -18.32
N ASN A 167 -3.36 1.79 -19.24
CA ASN A 167 -3.59 0.40 -18.87
C ASN A 167 -2.26 -0.37 -18.74
N SER A 168 -2.30 -1.62 -18.29
CA SER A 168 -1.10 -2.43 -18.08
C SER A 168 -0.29 -2.69 -19.36
N ALA A 169 -0.93 -2.73 -20.54
CA ALA A 169 -0.22 -2.91 -21.81
C ALA A 169 0.53 -1.63 -22.21
N ASP A 170 -0.06 -0.45 -22.01
CA ASP A 170 0.60 0.84 -22.22
C ASP A 170 1.81 1.00 -21.28
N ILE A 171 1.63 0.69 -19.99
CA ILE A 171 2.71 0.75 -19.00
C ILE A 171 3.84 -0.22 -19.37
N ARG A 172 3.51 -1.45 -19.78
CA ARG A 172 4.51 -2.44 -20.20
C ARG A 172 5.32 -1.94 -21.39
N ARG A 173 4.64 -1.44 -22.43
CA ARG A 173 5.31 -0.88 -23.61
C ARG A 173 6.25 0.27 -23.24
N ASP A 174 5.79 1.20 -22.40
CA ASP A 174 6.59 2.34 -21.97
C ASP A 174 7.81 1.90 -21.12
N TRP A 175 7.65 0.86 -20.30
CA TRP A 175 8.74 0.27 -19.52
C TRP A 175 9.78 -0.41 -20.42
N GLU A 176 9.35 -1.23 -21.36
CA GLU A 176 10.22 -1.91 -22.33
C GLU A 176 11.01 -0.92 -23.18
N ALA A 177 10.37 0.19 -23.59
CA ALA A 177 11.02 1.26 -24.34
C ALA A 177 12.08 1.99 -23.50
N LYS A 178 11.83 2.22 -22.20
CA LYS A 178 12.75 2.92 -21.31
C LYS A 178 13.92 2.05 -20.84
N PHE A 179 13.70 0.74 -20.71
CA PHE A 179 14.69 -0.22 -20.21
C PHE A 179 14.97 -1.33 -21.23
N PRO A 180 15.49 -1.01 -22.43
CA PRO A 180 15.74 -2.00 -23.46
C PRO A 180 16.68 -3.10 -22.95
N GLY A 181 16.34 -4.35 -23.24
CA GLY A 181 17.13 -5.53 -22.84
C GLY A 181 16.94 -6.00 -21.40
N ARG A 182 16.08 -5.36 -20.59
CA ARG A 182 15.65 -5.91 -19.30
C ARG A 182 14.38 -6.73 -19.47
N ALA A 183 14.32 -7.90 -18.84
CA ALA A 183 13.08 -8.67 -18.80
C ALA A 183 12.08 -8.00 -17.84
N PRO A 184 10.81 -7.77 -18.25
CA PRO A 184 9.79 -7.27 -17.34
C PRO A 184 9.52 -8.29 -16.24
N ALA A 185 8.98 -7.85 -15.09
CA ALA A 185 8.63 -8.78 -14.03
C ALA A 185 7.55 -9.74 -14.52
N ALA A 186 7.81 -11.05 -14.40
CA ALA A 186 6.83 -12.09 -14.71
C ALA A 186 5.83 -12.23 -13.55
N TYR A 187 4.87 -11.30 -13.50
CA TYR A 187 3.83 -11.24 -12.47
C TYR A 187 2.47 -10.93 -13.11
N ASP A 188 1.40 -11.60 -12.66
CA ASP A 188 0.02 -11.29 -13.05
C ASP A 188 -0.64 -10.44 -11.95
N PRO A 189 -0.89 -9.13 -12.19
CA PRO A 189 -1.55 -8.26 -11.23
C PRO A 189 -3.06 -8.53 -11.13
N GLY A 190 -3.61 -9.46 -11.91
CA GLY A 190 -5.04 -9.72 -11.96
C GLY A 190 -5.84 -8.57 -12.58
N GLY A 191 -7.13 -8.81 -12.77
CA GLY A 191 -8.06 -7.83 -13.37
C GLY A 191 -8.67 -6.87 -12.34
N MET A 192 -9.57 -6.01 -12.83
CA MET A 192 -10.34 -5.08 -11.99
C MET A 192 -11.06 -5.80 -10.84
N LEU A 193 -11.71 -6.94 -11.12
CA LEU A 193 -12.44 -7.71 -10.11
C LEU A 193 -11.51 -8.25 -9.02
N THR A 194 -10.34 -8.77 -9.41
CA THR A 194 -9.31 -9.21 -8.47
C THR A 194 -8.85 -8.06 -7.59
N ASN A 195 -8.59 -6.89 -8.18
CA ASN A 195 -8.13 -5.71 -7.45
C ASN A 195 -9.19 -5.12 -6.51
N LEU A 196 -10.49 -5.21 -6.86
CA LEU A 196 -11.57 -4.63 -6.06
C LEU A 196 -12.07 -5.55 -4.94
N PHE A 197 -12.04 -6.86 -5.16
CA PHE A 197 -12.67 -7.84 -4.25
C PHE A 197 -11.69 -8.78 -3.56
N LEU A 198 -10.55 -9.09 -4.16
CA LEU A 198 -9.60 -10.08 -3.64
C LEU A 198 -8.32 -9.45 -3.08
N LYS A 199 -7.90 -8.31 -3.61
CA LYS A 199 -6.68 -7.59 -3.19
C LYS A 199 -7.03 -6.43 -2.28
N GLY A 200 -7.23 -6.73 -0.99
CA GLY A 200 -7.35 -5.70 0.03
C GLY A 200 -6.06 -4.86 0.17
N PRO A 201 -6.13 -3.70 0.83
CA PRO A 201 -4.96 -2.90 1.18
C PRO A 201 -4.08 -3.66 2.16
N GLY A 202 -3.08 -4.40 1.67
CA GLY A 202 -2.20 -5.17 2.55
C GLY A 202 -1.86 -6.59 2.11
N TRP A 203 -1.93 -6.88 0.82
CA TRP A 203 -1.43 -8.14 0.28
C TRP A 203 -0.01 -7.95 -0.28
N ARG A 204 0.83 -8.98 -0.16
CA ARG A 204 2.18 -9.02 -0.77
C ARG A 204 2.16 -9.82 -2.06
N ALA A 205 2.61 -9.22 -3.15
CA ALA A 205 2.55 -9.80 -4.50
C ALA A 205 3.21 -11.19 -4.57
N ARG A 206 4.32 -11.34 -3.83
CA ARG A 206 5.17 -12.54 -3.82
C ARG A 206 4.60 -13.70 -2.98
N GLU A 207 3.60 -13.44 -2.13
CA GLU A 207 3.13 -14.40 -1.12
C GLU A 207 1.64 -14.76 -1.24
N GLY A 208 0.93 -14.20 -2.23
CA GLY A 208 -0.48 -14.50 -2.47
C GLY A 208 -1.46 -13.76 -1.54
N PHE A 209 -2.75 -14.03 -1.69
CA PHE A 209 -3.84 -13.17 -1.17
C PHE A 209 -4.24 -13.37 0.30
N GLY A 210 -3.67 -14.34 1.00
CA GLY A 210 -4.17 -14.80 2.31
C GLY A 210 -3.26 -14.51 3.52
N GLN A 211 -2.36 -13.54 3.43
CA GLN A 211 -1.33 -13.34 4.47
C GLN A 211 -1.88 -12.65 5.73
N PRO A 212 -1.46 -13.07 6.94
CA PRO A 212 -1.82 -12.38 8.18
C PRO A 212 -1.09 -11.04 8.29
N VAL A 213 -1.74 -10.09 8.97
CA VAL A 213 -1.12 -8.85 9.45
C VAL A 213 -0.17 -9.21 10.57
N VAL A 214 1.05 -8.64 10.60
CA VAL A 214 1.97 -8.84 11.72
C VAL A 214 1.27 -8.43 13.01
N GLY A 215 1.21 -9.37 13.95
CA GLY A 215 0.30 -9.34 15.10
C GLY A 215 0.10 -10.70 15.74
N PHE A 216 0.58 -11.79 15.14
CA PHE A 216 0.69 -13.08 15.80
C PHE A 216 2.02 -13.22 16.54
N VAL A 217 2.01 -12.93 17.83
CA VAL A 217 2.95 -13.57 18.74
C VAL A 217 2.49 -15.04 18.85
N GLY A 218 3.04 -15.92 18.01
CA GLY A 218 2.85 -17.37 18.11
C GLY A 218 2.39 -18.13 16.85
N GLU A 219 2.00 -17.48 15.73
CA GLU A 219 1.65 -18.18 14.48
C GLU A 219 2.52 -17.81 13.27
N ASP A 220 3.26 -16.71 13.29
CA ASP A 220 4.22 -16.42 12.22
C ASP A 220 5.63 -16.85 12.64
N ALA A 221 5.81 -18.17 12.78
CA ALA A 221 7.08 -18.69 12.32
C ALA A 221 7.16 -18.30 10.84
N CYS A 222 8.13 -17.45 10.51
CA CYS A 222 8.73 -17.36 9.18
C CYS A 222 8.44 -18.68 8.46
N PRO A 223 7.58 -18.75 7.42
CA PRO A 223 7.25 -20.03 6.81
C PRO A 223 8.58 -20.73 6.48
N PRO A 224 8.72 -22.06 6.48
CA PRO A 224 10.02 -22.72 6.31
C PRO A 224 10.84 -22.23 5.10
N ALA A 225 10.17 -21.61 4.12
CA ALA A 225 10.73 -20.88 3.01
C ALA A 225 11.43 -19.53 3.34
N CYS A 226 11.39 -19.03 4.56
CA CYS A 226 11.91 -17.74 5.00
C CYS A 226 12.92 -17.92 6.15
N ALA A 227 12.99 -19.10 6.78
CA ALA A 227 14.07 -19.45 7.69
C ALA A 227 15.42 -19.42 6.95
N GLY A 228 16.28 -18.47 7.32
CA GLY A 228 17.61 -18.31 6.73
C GLY A 228 17.66 -17.55 5.38
N ARG A 229 16.55 -16.99 4.90
CA ARG A 229 16.54 -16.14 3.69
C ARG A 229 16.23 -14.69 4.06
N HIS A 230 17.28 -13.86 4.08
CA HIS A 230 17.11 -12.41 4.06
C HIS A 230 16.33 -11.99 2.81
N SER A 231 15.46 -10.97 2.96
CA SER A 231 14.85 -10.28 1.82
C SER A 231 15.97 -9.66 0.99
N ARG A 232 16.43 -10.35 -0.06
CA ARG A 232 17.37 -9.76 -1.02
C ARG A 232 16.64 -8.61 -1.71
N ARG A 233 17.27 -7.43 -1.74
CA ARG A 233 16.85 -6.39 -2.68
C ARG A 233 17.03 -6.92 -4.10
N PHE A 234 16.09 -6.63 -4.98
CA PHE A 234 16.26 -6.91 -6.40
C PHE A 234 17.44 -6.05 -6.90
N GLY A 235 18.59 -6.67 -7.21
CA GLY A 235 19.84 -6.00 -7.59
C GLY A 235 21.11 -6.50 -6.86
N GLU A 236 20.98 -7.28 -5.79
CA GLU A 236 22.13 -7.94 -5.16
C GLU A 236 22.48 -9.26 -5.89
N ASN A 237 23.39 -9.16 -6.86
CA ASN A 237 24.10 -10.31 -7.41
C ASN A 237 25.34 -10.59 -6.57
N THR A 238 25.66 -11.85 -6.29
CA THR A 238 27.04 -12.31 -6.02
C THR A 238 27.11 -13.84 -6.15
N PRO A 239 28.32 -14.40 -6.34
CA PRO A 239 28.72 -15.32 -7.43
C PRO A 239 28.19 -16.74 -7.35
#